data_AF-A0A522N8P7-F1
#
_entry.id   AF-A0A522N8P7-F1
#
_cell.length_a   1.000
_cell.length_b   1.000
_cell.length_c   1.000
_cell.angle_alpha   90.00
_cell.angle_beta   90.00
_cell.angle_gamma   90.00
#
_symmetry.space_group_name_H-M   'P 1'
#
loop_
_entity.id
_entity.type
_entity.pdbx_description
1 polymer ?
#
loop_
_entity_poly.entity_id
_entity_poly.type
_entity_poly.pdbx_seq_one_letter_code
_entity_poly.pdbx_strand_id
1 'polypeptide(L)'
;MEDSGAPLGAGTASVLIDGRWRIVGWSAAAGRLFGRSSREALRHRCYEIVVCRDADGRPLCSGARCPIKRSLNDAAAGAARPSGLVASDSQGRPLHLSAGVAMRPDEASGNVLILLEQRRTVATTLDLRCLGTFTATRGGAVLPAGGFVRRRPLTVLKILLTNYGRIVARDELVEMLWPELPPKDAVTMLKVAVHYLRRGLGAAGGSRAAFVMTEGEGYAFDVASPHRLDAKEFLAASNEGVRQERLGCREPALAAFEAAAQLYVGDYLEDEPYSDWCRERRSELRQTYMTVLRRAARLHDDGGEVEAAVAAYRRTLEVDPCLEDVHRDLMALLWRHGRRADALRQYQMCARALHEELGVLPLEETQALYHAMRA
;
A
#
# COMPACT_ATOMS: atom_id res chain seq x y z
N MET A 1 -9.78 -56.52 -13.38
CA MET A 1 -8.50 -56.18 -12.75
C MET A 1 -8.69 -54.84 -12.08
N GLU A 2 -9.06 -54.91 -10.80
CA GLU A 2 -9.78 -53.89 -10.05
C GLU A 2 -8.88 -52.72 -9.61
N ASP A 3 -9.52 -51.56 -9.61
CA ASP A 3 -9.00 -50.23 -9.33
C ASP A 3 -8.83 -50.05 -7.82
N SER A 4 -7.64 -50.30 -7.28
CA SER A 4 -7.31 -50.08 -5.86
C SER A 4 -7.00 -48.61 -5.59
N GLY A 5 -8.00 -47.74 -5.74
CA GLY A 5 -7.96 -46.35 -5.31
C GLY A 5 -8.59 -46.21 -3.93
N ALA A 6 -7.78 -46.24 -2.86
CA ALA A 6 -8.28 -45.97 -1.52
C ALA A 6 -8.91 -44.55 -1.46
N PRO A 7 -10.15 -44.38 -0.94
CA PRO A 7 -10.81 -43.09 -0.94
C PRO A 7 -10.13 -42.16 0.07
N LEU A 8 -9.43 -41.15 -0.45
CA LEU A 8 -8.90 -40.04 0.34
C LEU A 8 -10.06 -39.17 0.85
N GLY A 9 -10.05 -38.82 2.14
CA GLY A 9 -11.16 -38.21 2.88
C GLY A 9 -11.88 -37.05 2.19
N ALA A 10 -13.21 -37.01 2.33
CA ALA A 10 -14.15 -36.22 1.52
C ALA A 10 -14.01 -34.68 1.58
N GLY A 11 -13.24 -34.12 2.54
CA GLY A 11 -13.16 -32.67 2.77
C GLY A 11 -11.94 -31.97 2.19
N THR A 12 -10.80 -32.66 2.00
CA THR A 12 -9.51 -32.03 1.65
C THR A 12 -9.10 -32.39 0.22
N ALA A 13 -8.75 -31.40 -0.59
CA ALA A 13 -8.18 -31.67 -1.92
C ALA A 13 -6.83 -32.37 -1.72
N SER A 14 -6.72 -33.58 -2.24
CA SER A 14 -5.55 -34.41 -2.02
C SER A 14 -5.20 -35.22 -3.26
N VAL A 15 -3.90 -35.35 -3.50
CA VAL A 15 -3.31 -36.02 -4.65
C VAL A 15 -2.24 -36.97 -4.13
N LEU A 16 -2.34 -38.26 -4.49
CA LEU A 16 -1.33 -39.25 -4.19
C LEU A 16 -0.46 -39.46 -5.42
N ILE A 17 0.86 -39.33 -5.25
CA ILE A 17 1.84 -39.53 -6.33
C ILE A 17 2.77 -40.69 -6.02
N ASP A 18 3.22 -41.44 -7.02
CA ASP A 18 4.23 -42.49 -6.86
C ASP A 18 5.67 -41.95 -6.97
N GLY A 19 6.66 -42.83 -6.75
CA GLY A 19 8.09 -42.49 -6.84
C GLY A 19 8.57 -42.06 -8.24
N ARG A 20 7.71 -42.14 -9.26
CA ARG A 20 7.93 -41.65 -10.64
C ARG A 20 7.10 -40.40 -10.94
N TRP A 21 6.54 -39.75 -9.92
CA TRP A 21 5.72 -38.54 -10.00
C TRP A 21 4.40 -38.72 -10.74
N ARG A 22 3.88 -39.95 -10.85
CA ARG A 22 2.57 -40.23 -11.46
C ARG A 22 1.47 -40.15 -10.41
N ILE A 23 0.33 -39.60 -10.79
CA ILE A 23 -0.85 -39.55 -9.93
C ILE A 23 -1.44 -40.95 -9.85
N VAL A 24 -1.47 -41.49 -8.63
CA VAL A 24 -2.03 -42.81 -8.28
C VAL A 24 -3.25 -42.71 -7.36
N GLY A 25 -3.58 -41.50 -6.90
CA GLY A 25 -4.81 -41.22 -6.16
C GLY A 25 -5.23 -39.75 -6.30
N TRP A 26 -6.54 -39.53 -6.38
CA TRP A 26 -7.12 -38.22 -6.69
C TRP A 26 -8.45 -38.05 -5.94
N SER A 27 -8.52 -37.08 -5.03
CA SER A 27 -9.74 -36.86 -4.25
C SER A 27 -10.80 -36.10 -5.06
N ALA A 28 -12.08 -36.26 -4.70
CA ALA A 28 -13.18 -35.50 -5.31
C ALA A 28 -13.01 -33.98 -5.16
N ALA A 29 -12.40 -33.54 -4.05
CA ALA A 29 -12.06 -32.13 -3.82
C ALA A 29 -10.93 -31.65 -4.75
N ALA A 30 -9.92 -32.48 -5.05
CA ALA A 30 -8.92 -32.17 -6.07
C ALA A 30 -9.55 -32.08 -7.46
N GLY A 31 -10.54 -32.92 -7.76
CA GLY A 31 -11.24 -32.87 -9.04
C GLY A 31 -12.04 -31.60 -9.26
N ARG A 32 -12.70 -31.09 -8.21
CA ARG A 32 -13.33 -29.75 -8.24
C ARG A 32 -12.29 -28.63 -8.39
N LEU A 33 -11.13 -28.76 -7.73
CA LEU A 33 -10.09 -27.74 -7.71
C LEU A 33 -9.44 -27.51 -9.09
N PHE A 34 -9.14 -28.59 -9.81
CA PHE A 34 -8.46 -28.52 -11.11
C PHE A 34 -9.40 -28.74 -12.31
N GLY A 35 -10.70 -28.94 -12.04
CA GLY A 35 -11.71 -29.25 -13.06
C GLY A 35 -11.41 -30.51 -13.86
N ARG A 36 -10.84 -31.54 -13.21
CA ARG A 36 -10.51 -32.83 -13.83
C ARG A 36 -11.00 -33.98 -12.99
N SER A 37 -11.62 -34.96 -13.64
CA SER A 37 -12.05 -36.20 -12.99
C SER A 37 -10.86 -37.06 -12.58
N SER A 38 -11.07 -38.00 -11.66
CA SER A 38 -10.05 -38.98 -11.27
C SER A 38 -9.53 -39.75 -12.50
N ARG A 39 -10.42 -40.12 -13.43
CA ARG A 39 -10.07 -40.85 -14.66
C ARG A 39 -9.12 -40.06 -15.58
N GLU A 40 -9.24 -38.74 -15.61
CA GLU A 40 -8.39 -37.85 -16.42
C GLU A 40 -7.06 -37.50 -15.73
N ALA A 41 -7.00 -37.60 -14.40
CA ALA A 41 -5.81 -37.25 -13.62
C ALA A 41 -4.90 -38.46 -13.37
N LEU A 42 -5.46 -39.67 -13.18
CA LEU A 42 -4.70 -40.88 -12.89
C LEU A 42 -3.72 -41.20 -14.03
N ARG A 43 -2.55 -41.76 -13.68
CA ARG A 43 -1.47 -42.18 -14.59
C ARG A 43 -0.72 -41.06 -15.32
N HIS A 44 -1.23 -39.82 -15.28
CA HIS A 44 -0.50 -38.64 -15.69
C HIS A 44 0.54 -38.23 -14.67
N ARG A 45 1.57 -37.50 -15.12
CA ARG A 45 2.56 -36.94 -14.21
C ARG A 45 1.96 -35.72 -13.50
N CYS A 46 2.29 -35.55 -12.23
CA CYS A 46 1.70 -34.50 -11.41
C CYS A 46 1.89 -33.09 -12.00
N TYR A 47 2.99 -32.82 -12.71
CA TYR A 47 3.25 -31.52 -13.35
C TYR A 47 2.40 -31.24 -14.60
N GLU A 48 1.85 -32.28 -15.24
CA GLU A 48 0.99 -32.14 -16.42
C GLU A 48 -0.41 -31.66 -16.01
N ILE A 49 -0.75 -31.91 -14.75
CA ILE A 49 -2.09 -31.67 -14.18
C ILE A 49 -2.04 -30.51 -13.17
N VAL A 50 -1.14 -30.60 -12.19
CA VAL A 50 -0.88 -29.59 -11.15
C VAL A 50 0.22 -28.66 -11.67
N VAL A 51 -0.14 -27.80 -12.62
CA VAL A 51 0.76 -26.81 -13.21
C VAL A 51 0.97 -25.68 -12.21
N CYS A 52 2.04 -25.74 -11.43
CA CYS A 52 2.46 -24.62 -10.58
C CYS A 52 3.23 -23.60 -11.42
N ARG A 53 3.00 -22.31 -11.15
CA ARG A 53 3.60 -21.17 -11.82
C ARG A 53 4.34 -20.28 -10.83
N ASP A 54 5.37 -19.57 -11.31
CA ASP A 54 5.98 -18.47 -10.56
C ASP A 54 5.15 -17.17 -10.68
N ALA A 55 5.63 -16.10 -10.07
CA ALA A 55 4.98 -14.78 -10.10
C ALA A 55 4.83 -14.22 -11.53
N ASP A 56 5.67 -14.68 -12.47
CA ASP A 56 5.65 -14.28 -13.88
C ASP A 56 4.84 -15.25 -14.76
N GLY A 57 4.13 -16.20 -14.14
CA GLY A 57 3.28 -17.16 -14.85
C GLY A 57 4.03 -18.32 -15.51
N ARG A 58 5.34 -18.51 -15.25
CA ARG A 58 6.15 -19.58 -15.86
C ARG A 58 6.02 -20.88 -15.08
N PRO A 59 5.95 -22.05 -15.74
CA PRO A 59 5.79 -23.33 -15.06
C PRO A 59 7.02 -23.68 -14.20
N LEU A 60 6.80 -23.95 -12.91
CA LEU A 60 7.84 -24.35 -11.95
C LEU A 60 8.08 -25.87 -11.89
N CYS A 61 7.18 -26.65 -12.48
CA CYS A 61 7.08 -28.09 -12.26
C CYS A 61 7.97 -28.98 -13.17
N SER A 62 8.82 -28.40 -14.01
CA SER A 62 9.65 -29.14 -14.99
C SER A 62 11.14 -29.29 -14.62
N GLY A 63 11.57 -28.88 -13.42
CA GLY A 63 12.99 -28.93 -13.05
C GLY A 63 13.29 -28.87 -11.54
N ALA A 64 14.52 -28.51 -11.19
CA ALA A 64 15.01 -28.45 -9.81
C ALA A 64 14.29 -27.41 -8.91
N ARG A 65 13.47 -26.54 -9.51
CA ARG A 65 12.71 -25.47 -8.82
C ARG A 65 11.28 -25.88 -8.43
N CYS A 66 10.90 -27.14 -8.62
CA CYS A 66 9.57 -27.64 -8.24
C CYS A 66 9.37 -27.53 -6.72
N PRO A 67 8.41 -26.73 -6.23
CA PRO A 67 8.26 -26.51 -4.79
C PRO A 67 7.72 -27.76 -4.08
N ILE A 68 6.88 -28.57 -4.75
CA ILE A 68 6.43 -29.88 -4.24
C ILE A 68 7.62 -30.82 -4.02
N LYS A 69 8.56 -30.87 -4.97
CA LYS A 69 9.78 -31.68 -4.86
C LYS A 69 10.69 -31.20 -3.73
N ARG A 70 10.78 -29.87 -3.54
CA ARG A 70 11.51 -29.28 -2.41
C ARG A 70 10.86 -29.61 -1.06
N SER A 71 9.54 -29.45 -0.94
CA SER A 71 8.81 -29.83 0.27
C SER A 71 8.92 -31.32 0.59
N LEU A 72 9.01 -32.19 -0.42
CA LEU A 72 9.22 -33.63 -0.24
C LEU A 72 10.62 -33.93 0.31
N ASN A 73 11.65 -33.29 -0.24
CA ASN A 73 13.03 -33.39 0.28
C ASN A 73 13.15 -32.82 1.69
N ASP A 74 12.51 -31.68 1.97
CA ASP A 74 12.51 -31.03 3.27
C ASP A 74 11.74 -31.87 4.32
N ALA A 75 10.61 -32.49 3.94
CA ALA A 75 9.84 -33.40 4.80
C ALA A 75 10.62 -34.68 5.13
N ALA A 76 11.35 -35.25 4.17
CA ALA A 76 12.26 -36.37 4.42
C ALA A 76 13.40 -36.00 5.39
N ALA A 77 13.79 -34.72 5.45
CA ALA A 77 14.77 -34.17 6.38
C ALA A 77 14.16 -33.67 7.71
N GLY A 78 12.88 -33.93 7.99
CA GLY A 78 12.19 -33.54 9.23
C GLY A 78 11.72 -32.08 9.31
N ALA A 79 11.78 -31.33 8.21
CA ALA A 79 11.37 -29.93 8.12
C ALA A 79 10.12 -29.78 7.23
N ALA A 80 8.93 -30.03 7.76
CA ALA A 80 7.69 -29.79 7.00
C ALA A 80 7.48 -28.27 6.78
N ARG A 81 7.70 -27.80 5.56
CA ARG A 81 7.44 -26.41 5.15
C ARG A 81 6.28 -26.36 4.14
N PRO A 82 5.27 -25.51 4.35
CA PRO A 82 4.23 -25.30 3.35
C PRO A 82 4.83 -24.64 2.11
N SER A 83 4.66 -25.27 0.95
CA SER A 83 5.00 -24.66 -0.33
C SER A 83 3.90 -23.68 -0.72
N GLY A 84 4.22 -22.38 -0.80
CA GLY A 84 3.33 -21.36 -1.36
C GLY A 84 3.27 -21.50 -2.88
N LEU A 85 2.40 -22.38 -3.35
CA LEU A 85 2.22 -22.69 -4.77
C LEU A 85 1.20 -21.73 -5.38
N VAL A 86 1.48 -21.22 -6.57
CA VAL A 86 0.47 -20.59 -7.43
C VAL A 86 0.14 -21.59 -8.53
N ALA A 87 -1.09 -22.11 -8.54
CA ALA A 87 -1.59 -22.97 -9.62
C ALA A 87 -2.61 -22.19 -10.46
N SER A 88 -3.08 -22.77 -11.57
CA SER A 88 -4.25 -22.24 -12.29
C SER A 88 -5.45 -23.15 -12.04
N ASP A 89 -6.62 -22.57 -11.79
CA ASP A 89 -7.88 -23.33 -11.82
C ASP A 89 -8.27 -23.72 -13.26
N SER A 90 -9.38 -24.43 -13.41
CA SER A 90 -9.91 -24.85 -14.72
C SER A 90 -10.32 -23.70 -15.64
N GLN A 91 -10.41 -22.47 -15.12
CA GLN A 91 -10.71 -21.25 -15.86
C GLN A 91 -9.45 -20.39 -16.09
N GLY A 92 -8.26 -20.90 -15.74
CA GLY A 92 -6.98 -20.19 -15.88
C GLY A 92 -6.70 -19.17 -14.77
N ARG A 93 -7.53 -19.07 -13.73
CA ARG A 93 -7.35 -18.10 -12.65
C ARG A 93 -6.28 -18.57 -11.67
N PRO A 94 -5.46 -17.66 -11.12
CA PRO A 94 -4.43 -18.03 -10.15
C PRO A 94 -5.04 -18.53 -8.84
N LEU A 95 -4.61 -19.71 -8.40
CA LEU A 95 -4.95 -20.36 -7.14
C LEU A 95 -3.73 -20.38 -6.23
N HIS A 96 -3.84 -19.77 -5.05
CA HIS A 96 -2.83 -19.92 -4.01
C HIS A 96 -3.09 -21.19 -3.22
N LEU A 97 -2.20 -22.16 -3.35
CA LEU A 97 -2.26 -23.45 -2.69
C LEU A 97 -1.16 -23.55 -1.64
N SER A 98 -1.50 -24.15 -0.50
CA SER A 98 -0.50 -24.71 0.41
C SER A 98 -0.45 -26.21 0.17
N ALA A 99 0.74 -26.75 -0.08
CA ALA A 99 0.97 -28.18 -0.16
C ALA A 99 1.64 -28.70 1.11
N GLY A 100 1.00 -29.66 1.78
CA GLY A 100 1.60 -30.49 2.83
C GLY A 100 1.92 -31.88 2.29
N VAL A 101 3.11 -32.39 2.60
CA VAL A 101 3.56 -33.73 2.17
C VAL A 101 3.48 -34.68 3.35
N ALA A 102 2.71 -35.76 3.21
CA ALA A 102 2.66 -36.86 4.18
C ALA A 102 3.15 -38.16 3.53
N MET A 103 4.06 -38.87 4.20
CA MET A 103 4.50 -40.22 3.81
C MET A 103 3.64 -41.25 4.53
N ARG A 104 3.17 -42.27 3.82
CA ARG A 104 2.50 -43.40 4.47
C ARG A 104 3.55 -44.31 5.12
N PRO A 105 3.44 -44.65 6.42
CA PRO A 105 4.48 -45.39 7.13
C PRO A 105 4.73 -46.83 6.65
N ASP A 106 3.78 -47.44 5.92
CA ASP A 106 3.69 -48.91 5.79
C ASP A 106 3.74 -49.44 4.34
N GLU A 107 4.17 -48.62 3.37
CA GLU A 107 4.41 -49.09 2.00
C GLU A 107 5.84 -48.77 1.59
N ALA A 108 6.65 -49.81 1.37
CA ALA A 108 7.98 -49.71 0.75
C ALA A 108 7.95 -49.21 -0.73
N SER A 109 6.80 -48.71 -1.19
CA SER A 109 6.60 -48.09 -2.50
C SER A 109 6.43 -46.59 -2.27
N GLY A 110 7.33 -45.77 -2.83
CA GLY A 110 7.47 -44.33 -2.55
C GLY A 110 6.28 -43.45 -2.96
N ASN A 111 5.13 -43.67 -2.33
CA ASN A 111 3.90 -42.95 -2.55
C ASN A 111 3.82 -41.76 -1.59
N VAL A 112 3.50 -40.59 -2.13
CA VAL A 112 3.45 -39.32 -1.39
C VAL A 112 2.08 -38.67 -1.51
N LEU A 113 1.48 -38.38 -0.36
CA LEU A 113 0.22 -37.66 -0.29
C LEU A 113 0.48 -36.15 -0.24
N ILE A 114 -0.03 -35.44 -1.24
CA ILE A 114 -0.05 -33.99 -1.31
C ILE A 114 -1.42 -33.51 -0.84
N LEU A 115 -1.46 -32.83 0.30
CA LEU A 115 -2.65 -32.12 0.77
C LEU A 115 -2.63 -30.71 0.21
N LEU A 116 -3.61 -30.38 -0.63
CA LEU A 116 -3.78 -29.07 -1.25
C LEU A 116 -4.88 -28.33 -0.50
N GLU A 117 -4.50 -27.28 0.23
CA GLU A 117 -5.46 -26.39 0.85
C GLU A 117 -5.62 -25.15 -0.03
N GLN A 118 -6.86 -24.90 -0.48
CA GLN A 118 -7.20 -23.61 -1.09
C GLN A 118 -7.12 -22.54 -0.01
N ARG A 119 -6.10 -21.68 -0.08
CA ARG A 119 -6.21 -20.42 0.63
C ARG A 119 -7.13 -19.53 -0.18
N ARG A 120 -8.31 -19.22 0.35
CA ARG A 120 -9.03 -18.00 -0.03
C ARG A 120 -8.19 -16.81 0.45
N THR A 121 -7.12 -16.49 -0.26
CA THR A 121 -6.60 -15.13 -0.26
C THR A 121 -7.55 -14.34 -1.13
N VAL A 122 -8.61 -13.81 -0.54
CA VAL A 122 -8.90 -12.42 -0.90
C VAL A 122 -7.64 -11.71 -0.49
N ALA A 123 -6.77 -11.38 -1.45
CA ALA A 123 -5.68 -10.45 -1.22
C ALA A 123 -6.38 -9.15 -0.82
N THR A 124 -6.65 -9.03 0.47
CA THR A 124 -7.33 -7.88 1.02
C THR A 124 -6.27 -6.81 1.02
N THR A 125 -6.32 -5.97 -0.02
CA THR A 125 -5.45 -4.82 -0.17
C THR A 125 -5.44 -4.03 1.13
N LEU A 126 -4.25 -3.73 1.63
CA LEU A 126 -4.06 -2.88 2.79
C LEU A 126 -4.29 -1.43 2.34
N ASP A 127 -5.31 -0.75 2.87
CA ASP A 127 -5.55 0.67 2.61
C ASP A 127 -4.95 1.48 3.76
N LEU A 128 -3.94 2.30 3.44
CA LEU A 128 -3.18 3.13 4.36
C LEU A 128 -3.49 4.59 4.07
N ARG A 129 -4.04 5.27 5.07
CA ARG A 129 -4.26 6.72 5.03
C ARG A 129 -3.29 7.42 5.95
N CYS A 130 -2.48 8.30 5.37
CA CYS A 130 -1.48 9.09 6.06
C CYS A 130 -1.71 10.59 5.88
N LEU A 131 -2.59 11.04 4.98
CA LEU A 131 -2.96 12.45 4.85
C LEU A 131 -4.12 12.73 5.82
N GLY A 132 -3.81 13.37 6.95
CA GLY A 132 -4.68 13.49 8.12
C GLY A 132 -4.33 12.48 9.22
N THR A 133 -5.32 12.12 10.03
CA THR A 133 -5.15 11.11 11.08
C THR A 133 -4.86 9.73 10.47
N PHE A 134 -3.78 9.08 10.91
CA PHE A 134 -3.37 7.80 10.35
C PHE A 134 -4.43 6.71 10.52
N THR A 135 -4.79 6.03 9.43
CA THR A 135 -5.63 4.83 9.48
C THR A 135 -5.07 3.71 8.61
N ALA A 136 -5.26 2.48 9.06
CA ALA A 136 -4.90 1.28 8.31
C ALA A 136 -6.07 0.29 8.34
N THR A 137 -6.59 -0.03 7.16
CA THR A 137 -7.72 -0.95 7.00
C THR A 137 -7.37 -2.06 6.02
N ARG A 138 -8.04 -3.20 6.16
CA ARG A 138 -7.84 -4.35 5.28
C ARG A 138 -9.18 -4.96 4.94
N GLY A 139 -9.53 -4.96 3.65
CA GLY A 139 -10.86 -5.38 3.21
C GLY A 139 -11.99 -4.56 3.85
N GLY A 140 -11.76 -3.27 4.10
CA GLY A 140 -12.72 -2.36 4.73
C GLY A 140 -12.80 -2.43 6.25
N ALA A 141 -12.18 -3.42 6.90
CA ALA A 141 -12.12 -3.49 8.35
C ALA A 141 -10.86 -2.80 8.89
N VAL A 142 -11.01 -1.94 9.91
CA VAL A 142 -9.88 -1.42 10.68
C VAL A 142 -9.10 -2.57 11.26
N LEU A 143 -7.76 -2.55 11.12
CA LEU A 143 -6.94 -3.64 11.61
C LEU A 143 -7.14 -3.86 13.13
N PRO A 144 -7.40 -5.10 13.58
CA PRO A 144 -7.92 -5.37 14.90
C PRO A 144 -6.97 -4.92 16.01
N ALA A 145 -7.57 -4.34 17.05
CA ALA A 145 -6.92 -3.74 18.21
C ALA A 145 -6.00 -4.68 19.02
N GLY A 146 -6.15 -5.99 18.87
CA GLY A 146 -5.40 -7.03 19.59
C GLY A 146 -3.95 -7.17 19.13
N GLY A 147 -3.13 -6.17 19.41
CA GLY A 147 -1.69 -6.09 19.09
C GLY A 147 -1.32 -4.85 18.26
N PHE A 148 -2.25 -4.38 17.42
CA PHE A 148 -2.11 -3.18 16.60
C PHE A 148 -2.31 -1.87 17.40
N VAL A 149 -2.92 -1.92 18.60
CA VAL A 149 -3.12 -0.76 19.50
C VAL A 149 -1.87 -0.36 20.30
N ARG A 150 -0.77 -1.11 20.22
CA ARG A 150 0.48 -0.62 20.82
C ARG A 150 1.03 0.51 19.94
N ARG A 151 1.22 1.69 20.52
CA ARG A 151 1.77 2.90 19.86
C ARG A 151 3.02 2.59 19.03
N ARG A 152 3.96 1.80 19.58
CA ARG A 152 5.26 1.52 18.95
C ARG A 152 5.21 0.73 17.64
N PRO A 153 4.54 -0.44 17.52
CA PRO A 153 4.31 -1.09 16.23
C PRO A 153 3.74 -0.18 15.13
N LEU A 154 2.79 0.69 15.48
CA LEU A 154 2.23 1.66 14.53
C LEU A 154 3.24 2.74 14.15
N THR A 155 3.98 3.29 15.11
CA THR A 155 5.05 4.25 14.82
C THR A 155 6.11 3.65 13.89
N VAL A 156 6.50 2.38 14.09
CA VAL A 156 7.39 1.67 13.15
C VAL A 156 6.79 1.66 11.74
N LEU A 157 5.51 1.29 11.60
CA LEU A 157 4.86 1.31 10.28
C LEU A 157 4.89 2.70 9.65
N LYS A 158 4.54 3.75 10.41
CA LYS A 158 4.55 5.13 9.92
C LYS A 158 5.96 5.58 9.47
N ILE A 159 7.01 5.23 10.21
CA ILE A 159 8.40 5.51 9.82
C ILE A 159 8.75 4.79 8.50
N LEU A 160 8.38 3.51 8.37
CA LEU A 160 8.60 2.74 7.15
C LEU A 160 7.82 3.30 5.95
N LEU A 161 6.61 3.83 6.17
CA LEU A 161 5.81 4.50 5.13
C LEU A 161 6.34 5.89 4.78
N THR A 162 6.95 6.59 5.73
CA THR A 162 7.64 7.86 5.46
C THR A 162 8.86 7.62 4.56
N ASN A 163 9.56 6.51 4.82
CA ASN A 163 10.70 6.01 4.06
C ASN A 163 10.29 4.96 3.01
N TYR A 164 9.14 5.17 2.37
CA TYR A 164 8.57 4.21 1.42
C TYR A 164 9.56 3.76 0.34
N GLY A 165 9.72 2.45 0.20
CA GLY A 165 10.67 1.84 -0.76
C GLY A 165 12.14 1.88 -0.34
N ARG A 166 12.45 2.37 0.86
CA ARG A 166 13.81 2.39 1.41
C ARG A 166 13.91 1.50 2.66
N ILE A 167 15.11 0.98 2.88
CA ILE A 167 15.46 0.27 4.12
C ILE A 167 15.79 1.32 5.16
N VAL A 168 15.16 1.23 6.33
CA VAL A 168 15.52 2.02 7.51
C VAL A 168 16.38 1.15 8.41
N ALA A 169 17.56 1.63 8.79
CA ALA A 169 18.48 0.88 9.64
C ALA A 169 17.87 0.61 11.02
N ARG A 170 18.27 -0.50 11.66
CA ARG A 170 17.84 -0.80 13.04
C ARG A 170 18.25 0.28 14.02
N ASP A 171 19.47 0.80 13.88
CA ASP A 171 20.02 1.79 14.79
C ASP A 171 19.25 3.11 14.67
N GLU A 172 18.92 3.54 13.45
CA GLU A 172 18.04 4.70 13.19
C GLU A 172 16.64 4.50 13.81
N LEU A 173 16.03 3.33 13.61
CA LEU A 173 14.71 3.03 14.20
C LEU A 173 14.77 3.02 15.74
N VAL A 174 15.85 2.52 16.31
CA VAL A 174 16.09 2.50 17.76
C VAL A 174 16.22 3.92 18.29
N GLU A 175 17.06 4.75 17.65
CA GLU A 175 17.29 6.14 18.04
C GLU A 175 15.99 6.97 17.98
N MET A 176 15.19 6.80 16.93
CA MET A 176 13.91 7.51 16.78
C MET A 176 12.84 7.06 17.80
N LEU A 177 12.82 5.78 18.18
CA LEU A 177 11.75 5.21 18.99
C LEU A 177 12.08 5.14 20.49
N TRP A 178 13.34 4.88 20.83
CA TRP A 178 13.79 4.67 22.20
C TRP A 178 15.14 5.35 22.46
N PRO A 179 15.24 6.69 22.33
CA PRO A 179 16.51 7.41 22.52
C PRO A 179 17.09 7.24 23.93
N GLU A 180 16.23 7.00 24.93
CA GLU A 180 16.61 6.89 26.33
C GLU A 180 17.05 5.47 26.76
N LEU A 181 16.91 4.46 25.89
CA LEU A 181 17.22 3.07 26.25
C LEU A 181 18.64 2.68 25.82
N PRO A 182 19.32 1.82 26.59
CA PRO A 182 20.55 1.18 26.14
C PRO A 182 20.34 0.45 24.80
N PRO A 183 21.30 0.49 23.86
CA PRO A 183 21.11 -0.05 22.50
C PRO A 183 20.62 -1.51 22.46
N LYS A 184 21.12 -2.37 23.36
CA LYS A 184 20.72 -3.79 23.42
C LYS A 184 19.23 -3.97 23.77
N ASP A 185 18.71 -3.15 24.68
CA ASP A 185 17.33 -3.22 25.13
C ASP A 185 16.40 -2.65 24.06
N ALA A 186 16.80 -1.54 23.44
CA ALA A 186 16.06 -0.92 22.35
C ALA A 186 15.95 -1.82 21.12
N VAL A 187 17.03 -2.51 20.72
CA VAL A 187 16.99 -3.52 19.63
C VAL A 187 16.02 -4.66 19.96
N THR A 188 15.96 -5.09 21.23
CA THR A 188 15.02 -6.13 21.67
C THR A 188 13.58 -5.62 21.57
N MET A 189 13.31 -4.40 22.02
CA MET A 189 12.01 -3.75 21.88
C MET A 189 11.59 -3.54 20.42
N LEU A 190 12.53 -3.19 19.54
CA LEU A 190 12.29 -3.06 18.10
C LEU A 190 11.85 -4.40 17.49
N LYS A 191 12.54 -5.50 17.79
CA LYS A 191 12.16 -6.85 17.32
C LYS A 191 10.75 -7.22 17.76
N VAL A 192 10.40 -6.92 19.01
CA VAL A 192 9.05 -7.13 19.56
C VAL A 192 8.02 -6.28 18.83
N ALA A 193 8.31 -4.99 18.61
CA ALA A 193 7.41 -4.08 17.90
C ALA A 193 7.16 -4.55 16.44
N VAL A 194 8.21 -4.95 15.72
CA VAL A 194 8.10 -5.50 14.36
C VAL A 194 7.33 -6.83 14.35
N HIS A 195 7.53 -7.69 15.34
CA HIS A 195 6.76 -8.93 15.47
C HIS A 195 5.26 -8.65 15.60
N TYR A 196 4.86 -7.73 16.49
CA TYR A 196 3.47 -7.34 16.65
C TYR A 196 2.92 -6.61 15.42
N LEU A 197 3.72 -5.77 14.76
CA LEU A 197 3.34 -5.11 13.52
C LEU A 197 3.00 -6.14 12.44
N ARG A 198 3.89 -7.10 12.17
CA ARG A 198 3.64 -8.18 11.20
C ARG A 198 2.38 -8.98 11.53
N ARG A 199 2.18 -9.31 12.81
CA ARG A 199 0.98 -10.01 13.26
C ARG A 199 -0.29 -9.18 13.02
N GLY A 200 -0.25 -7.88 13.33
CA GLY A 200 -1.37 -6.95 13.15
C GLY A 200 -1.74 -6.71 11.67
N LEU A 201 -0.74 -6.65 10.78
CA LEU A 201 -0.95 -6.62 9.32
C LEU A 201 -1.43 -7.96 8.73
N GLY A 202 -1.64 -8.97 9.58
CA GLY A 202 -2.27 -10.22 9.20
C GLY A 202 -1.33 -11.38 8.91
N ALA A 203 -0.15 -11.44 9.54
CA ALA A 203 0.73 -12.61 9.51
C ALA A 203 0.23 -13.78 10.38
N ALA A 204 -1.03 -13.75 10.85
CA ALA A 204 -1.60 -14.83 11.66
C ALA A 204 -1.86 -16.05 10.76
N GLY A 205 -1.15 -17.15 11.01
CA GLY A 205 -1.35 -18.44 10.31
C GLY A 205 -0.25 -18.85 9.33
N GLY A 206 1.02 -18.57 9.62
CA GLY A 206 2.16 -19.10 8.87
C GLY A 206 2.36 -18.51 7.47
N SER A 207 1.48 -17.59 7.03
CA SER A 207 1.79 -16.66 5.94
C SER A 207 2.64 -15.55 6.54
N ARG A 208 3.88 -15.40 6.08
CA ARG A 208 4.63 -14.16 6.30
C ARG A 208 3.79 -13.05 5.68
N ALA A 209 3.13 -12.20 6.47
CA ALA A 209 2.53 -11.00 5.91
C ALA A 209 3.70 -10.19 5.34
N ALA A 210 3.72 -10.09 4.00
CA ALA A 210 4.88 -9.63 3.27
C ALA A 210 5.13 -8.13 3.47
N PHE A 211 4.14 -7.35 3.96
CA PHE A 211 4.19 -5.89 4.14
C PHE A 211 5.39 -5.31 4.90
N VAL A 212 6.12 -6.09 5.72
CA VAL A 212 7.33 -5.61 6.42
C VAL A 212 8.48 -6.58 6.20
N MET A 213 9.47 -6.14 5.42
CA MET A 213 10.66 -6.91 5.11
C MET A 213 11.76 -6.69 6.14
N THR A 214 12.61 -7.71 6.29
CA THR A 214 13.90 -7.57 6.97
C THR A 214 14.93 -7.76 5.88
N GLU A 215 15.70 -6.70 5.63
CA GLU A 215 16.72 -6.68 4.58
C GLU A 215 18.00 -6.11 5.18
N GLY A 216 19.09 -6.88 5.08
CA GLY A 216 20.33 -6.59 5.81
C GLY A 216 20.10 -6.37 7.32
N GLU A 217 20.57 -5.23 7.81
CA GLU A 217 20.45 -4.82 9.21
C GLU A 217 19.26 -3.88 9.48
N GLY A 218 18.29 -3.81 8.57
CA GLY A 218 17.16 -2.89 8.67
C GLY A 218 15.79 -3.52 8.45
N TYR A 219 14.80 -2.65 8.34
CA TYR A 219 13.42 -2.98 7.99
C TYR A 219 12.92 -2.04 6.89
N ALA A 220 12.05 -2.56 6.03
CA ALA A 220 11.40 -1.79 4.96
C ALA A 220 9.92 -2.18 4.87
N PHE A 221 9.09 -1.24 4.40
CA PHE A 221 7.75 -1.60 3.92
C PHE A 221 7.88 -2.33 2.58
N ASP A 222 7.20 -3.47 2.43
CA ASP A 222 7.19 -4.21 1.18
C ASP A 222 6.24 -3.56 0.18
N VAL A 223 6.84 -2.82 -0.76
CA VAL A 223 6.10 -2.16 -1.83
C VAL A 223 5.48 -3.13 -2.84
N ALA A 224 5.92 -4.39 -2.88
CA ALA A 224 5.34 -5.41 -3.74
C ALA A 224 4.07 -6.04 -3.15
N SER A 225 3.85 -5.91 -1.84
CA SER A 225 2.63 -6.38 -1.20
C SER A 225 1.41 -5.57 -1.68
N PRO A 226 0.21 -6.16 -1.85
CA PRO A 226 -0.98 -5.42 -2.28
C PRO A 226 -1.43 -4.36 -1.28
N HIS A 227 -1.24 -3.09 -1.60
CA HIS A 227 -1.63 -1.97 -0.74
C HIS A 227 -2.03 -0.73 -1.55
N ARG A 228 -2.77 0.17 -0.89
CA ARG A 228 -3.02 1.55 -1.30
C ARG A 228 -2.41 2.47 -0.26
N LEU A 229 -1.83 3.58 -0.71
CA LEU A 229 -1.24 4.60 0.13
C LEU A 229 -1.65 5.96 -0.43
N ASP A 230 -2.51 6.67 0.30
CA ASP A 230 -3.06 7.97 -0.13
C ASP A 230 -1.98 9.01 -0.45
N ALA A 231 -0.90 9.09 0.33
CA ALA A 231 0.20 10.01 0.07
C ALA A 231 0.90 9.74 -1.29
N LYS A 232 1.01 8.46 -1.69
CA LYS A 232 1.56 8.07 -2.98
C LYS A 232 0.58 8.36 -4.11
N GLU A 233 -0.70 8.07 -3.91
CA GLU A 233 -1.78 8.38 -4.86
C GLU A 233 -1.92 9.90 -5.09
N PHE A 234 -1.79 10.69 -4.03
CA PHE A 234 -1.78 12.15 -4.05
C PHE A 234 -0.63 12.68 -4.92
N LEU A 235 0.61 12.22 -4.67
CA LEU A 235 1.76 12.62 -5.47
C LEU A 235 1.63 12.18 -6.94
N ALA A 236 1.08 11.00 -7.19
CA ALA A 236 0.85 10.51 -8.55
C ALA A 236 -0.18 11.39 -9.28
N ALA A 237 -1.29 11.74 -8.64
CA ALA A 237 -2.32 12.62 -9.19
C ALA A 237 -1.80 14.06 -9.41
N SER A 238 -0.99 14.58 -8.47
CA SER A 238 -0.31 15.88 -8.63
C SER A 238 0.61 15.90 -9.85
N ASN A 239 1.46 14.87 -10.00
CA ASN A 239 2.37 14.74 -11.15
C ASN A 239 1.62 14.54 -12.47
N GLU A 240 0.50 13.81 -12.45
CA GLU A 240 -0.40 13.68 -13.60
C GLU A 240 -0.95 15.03 -14.03
N GLY A 241 -1.46 15.83 -13.08
CA GLY A 241 -1.97 17.18 -13.37
C GLY A 241 -0.91 18.07 -14.00
N VAL A 242 0.31 18.10 -13.45
CA VAL A 242 1.45 18.85 -14.02
C VAL A 242 1.78 18.35 -15.43
N ARG A 243 1.72 17.04 -15.68
CA ARG A 243 1.98 16.48 -17.01
C ARG A 243 0.92 16.92 -18.01
N GLN A 244 -0.36 16.82 -17.67
CA GLN A 244 -1.46 17.21 -18.54
C GLN A 244 -1.47 18.71 -18.83
N GLU A 245 -1.18 19.53 -17.82
CA GLU A 245 -1.03 20.98 -17.97
C GLU A 245 0.09 21.32 -18.97
N ARG A 246 1.25 20.66 -18.89
CA ARG A 246 2.35 20.83 -19.85
C ARG A 246 1.99 20.42 -21.27
N LEU A 247 1.06 19.48 -21.44
CA LEU A 247 0.54 19.06 -22.73
C LEU A 247 -0.57 19.99 -23.26
N GLY A 248 -0.96 21.02 -22.50
CA GLY A 248 -2.07 21.91 -22.85
C GLY A 248 -3.45 21.26 -22.67
N CYS A 249 -3.52 20.10 -22.01
CA CYS A 249 -4.77 19.38 -21.78
C CYS A 249 -5.43 19.88 -20.48
N ARG A 250 -6.16 20.99 -20.56
CA ARG A 250 -6.81 21.65 -19.42
C ARG A 250 -7.70 20.72 -18.60
N GLU A 251 -8.71 20.09 -19.23
CA GLU A 251 -9.68 19.25 -18.50
C GLU A 251 -9.03 18.04 -17.81
N PRO A 252 -8.14 17.26 -18.46
CA PRO A 252 -7.39 16.21 -17.77
C PRO A 252 -6.51 16.74 -16.63
N ALA A 253 -5.93 17.92 -16.76
CA ALA A 253 -5.11 18.53 -15.71
C ALA A 253 -5.96 18.89 -14.49
N LEU A 254 -7.11 19.55 -14.70
CA LEU A 254 -8.06 19.87 -13.63
C LEU A 254 -8.53 18.61 -12.91
N ALA A 255 -8.98 17.59 -13.65
CA ALA A 255 -9.44 16.33 -13.05
C ALA A 255 -8.37 15.66 -12.18
N ALA A 256 -7.10 15.70 -12.61
CA ALA A 256 -5.99 15.15 -11.83
C ALA A 256 -5.67 15.99 -10.58
N PHE A 257 -5.67 17.32 -10.69
CA PHE A 257 -5.47 18.20 -9.54
C PHE A 257 -6.62 18.09 -8.51
N GLU A 258 -7.87 17.99 -8.96
CA GLU A 258 -9.02 17.76 -8.09
C GLU A 258 -8.93 16.41 -7.38
N ALA A 259 -8.56 15.35 -8.10
CA ALA A 259 -8.34 14.03 -7.50
C ALA A 259 -7.23 14.08 -6.42
N ALA A 260 -6.14 14.81 -6.67
CA ALA A 260 -5.10 15.04 -5.67
C ALA A 260 -5.64 15.81 -4.45
N ALA A 261 -6.38 16.90 -4.68
CA ALA A 261 -6.95 17.71 -3.61
C ALA A 261 -8.00 16.97 -2.75
N GLN A 262 -8.67 15.97 -3.30
CA GLN A 262 -9.61 15.10 -2.56
C GLN A 262 -8.89 14.09 -1.66
N LEU A 263 -7.66 13.68 -2.00
CA LEU A 263 -6.86 12.77 -1.17
C LEU A 263 -6.24 13.49 0.04
N TYR A 264 -5.94 14.78 -0.08
CA TYR A 264 -5.36 15.58 0.99
C TYR A 264 -6.46 16.12 1.92
N VAL A 265 -6.82 15.33 2.93
CA VAL A 265 -7.85 15.69 3.92
C VAL A 265 -7.28 16.30 5.21
N GLY A 266 -5.96 16.25 5.41
CA GLY A 266 -5.24 16.82 6.54
C GLY A 266 -3.74 16.64 6.37
N ASP A 267 -2.96 17.23 7.28
CA ASP A 267 -1.50 17.15 7.20
C ASP A 267 -0.98 15.72 7.35
N TYR A 268 0.15 15.42 6.72
CA TYR A 268 0.74 14.08 6.76
C TYR A 268 1.01 13.65 8.21
N LEU A 269 0.41 12.53 8.62
CA LEU A 269 0.46 11.98 9.98
C LEU A 269 0.15 13.06 11.02
N GLU A 270 -1.04 13.64 10.92
CA GLU A 270 -1.53 14.69 11.82
C GLU A 270 -1.53 14.26 13.29
N ASP A 271 -1.66 12.95 13.54
CA ASP A 271 -1.60 12.35 14.87
C ASP A 271 -0.16 12.23 15.44
N GLU A 272 0.86 12.67 14.70
CA GLU A 272 2.27 12.69 15.09
C GLU A 272 2.90 14.10 14.99
N PRO A 273 2.32 15.14 15.64
CA PRO A 273 2.75 16.54 15.41
C PRO A 273 4.19 16.84 15.85
N TYR A 274 4.69 16.15 16.88
CA TYR A 274 6.01 16.37 17.47
C TYR A 274 7.09 15.40 16.97
N SER A 275 6.77 14.56 16.00
CA SER A 275 7.69 13.55 15.48
C SER A 275 8.59 14.14 14.40
N ASP A 276 9.88 14.28 14.69
CA ASP A 276 10.85 14.88 13.75
C ASP A 276 11.05 14.06 12.47
N TRP A 277 10.97 12.73 12.58
CA TRP A 277 11.18 11.80 11.45
C TRP A 277 10.16 11.95 10.30
N CYS A 278 9.01 12.59 10.51
CA CYS A 278 8.04 12.89 9.44
C CYS A 278 7.92 14.38 9.11
N ARG A 279 8.68 15.26 9.76
CA ARG A 279 8.58 16.72 9.60
C ARG A 279 8.84 17.16 8.16
N GLU A 280 9.92 16.68 7.57
CA GLU A 280 10.29 17.02 6.18
C GLU A 280 9.24 16.51 5.19
N ARG A 281 8.83 15.24 5.31
CA ARG A 281 7.78 14.67 4.45
C ARG A 281 6.47 15.42 4.56
N ARG A 282 6.07 15.83 5.77
CA ARG A 282 4.87 16.64 6.00
C ARG A 282 4.96 17.99 5.31
N SER A 283 6.09 18.67 5.46
CA SER A 283 6.33 19.95 4.79
C SER A 283 6.27 19.82 3.27
N GLU A 284 6.95 18.82 2.70
CA GLU A 284 6.98 18.53 1.26
C GLU A 284 5.57 18.29 0.68
N LEU A 285 4.77 17.45 1.36
CA LEU A 285 3.40 17.15 0.94
C LEU A 285 2.48 18.36 1.07
N ARG A 286 2.62 19.16 2.13
CA ARG A 286 1.86 20.40 2.32
C ARG A 286 2.16 21.43 1.22
N GLN A 287 3.44 21.62 0.89
CA GLN A 287 3.86 22.50 -0.21
C GLN A 287 3.35 22.02 -1.57
N THR A 288 3.39 20.70 -1.79
CA THR A 288 2.82 20.09 -3.01
C THR A 288 1.32 20.33 -3.10
N TYR A 289 0.60 20.22 -1.98
CA TYR A 289 -0.85 20.43 -1.94
C TYR A 289 -1.23 21.88 -2.25
N MET A 290 -0.53 22.86 -1.65
CA MET A 290 -0.72 24.27 -2.00
C MET A 290 -0.41 24.53 -3.49
N THR A 291 0.63 23.88 -4.04
CA THR A 291 0.94 23.96 -5.48
C THR A 291 -0.19 23.40 -6.35
N VAL A 292 -0.78 22.26 -5.98
CA VAL A 292 -1.94 21.65 -6.66
C VAL A 292 -3.12 22.62 -6.68
N LEU A 293 -3.48 23.18 -5.54
CA LEU A 293 -4.61 24.12 -5.43
C LEU A 293 -4.39 25.38 -6.27
N ARG A 294 -3.18 25.96 -6.23
CA ARG A 294 -2.84 27.15 -7.02
C ARG A 294 -2.85 26.89 -8.52
N ARG A 295 -2.40 25.71 -8.97
CA ARG A 295 -2.47 25.33 -10.39
C ARG A 295 -3.92 25.11 -10.83
N ALA A 296 -4.73 24.42 -10.03
CA ALA A 296 -6.15 24.28 -10.31
C ALA A 296 -6.85 25.66 -10.37
N ALA A 297 -6.54 26.56 -9.45
CA ALA A 297 -7.10 27.91 -9.43
C ALA A 297 -6.82 28.68 -10.74
N ARG A 298 -5.57 28.63 -11.23
CA ARG A 298 -5.18 29.23 -12.50
C ARG A 298 -5.90 28.60 -13.69
N LEU A 299 -6.00 27.27 -13.74
CA LEU A 299 -6.71 26.59 -14.83
C LEU A 299 -8.22 26.90 -14.85
N HIS A 300 -8.86 27.04 -13.68
CA HIS A 300 -10.25 27.48 -13.58
C HIS A 300 -10.40 28.92 -14.07
N ASP A 301 -9.52 29.82 -13.64
CA ASP A 301 -9.48 31.21 -14.07
C ASP A 301 -9.33 31.34 -15.59
N ASP A 302 -8.39 30.61 -16.19
CA ASP A 302 -8.16 30.61 -17.64
C ASP A 302 -9.38 30.13 -18.45
N GLY A 303 -10.24 29.29 -17.87
CA GLY A 303 -11.51 28.87 -18.49
C GLY A 303 -12.74 29.68 -18.08
N GLY A 304 -12.55 30.76 -17.30
CA GLY A 304 -13.64 31.63 -16.86
C GLY A 304 -14.50 31.06 -15.71
N GLU A 305 -14.05 29.99 -15.05
CA GLU A 305 -14.73 29.37 -13.90
C GLU A 305 -14.38 30.11 -12.60
N VAL A 306 -14.78 31.38 -12.52
CA VAL A 306 -14.39 32.33 -11.47
C VAL A 306 -14.60 31.79 -10.05
N GLU A 307 -15.76 31.21 -9.76
CA GLU A 307 -16.06 30.73 -8.41
C GLU A 307 -15.20 29.52 -8.02
N ALA A 308 -14.85 28.64 -8.97
CA ALA A 308 -13.95 27.52 -8.72
C ALA A 308 -12.51 28.01 -8.46
N ALA A 309 -12.05 29.01 -9.23
CA ALA A 309 -10.76 29.65 -9.00
C ALA A 309 -10.68 30.34 -7.62
N VAL A 310 -11.73 31.10 -7.25
CA VAL A 310 -11.83 31.74 -5.92
C VAL A 310 -11.80 30.69 -4.81
N ALA A 311 -12.54 29.59 -4.95
CA ALA A 311 -12.57 28.52 -3.96
C ALA A 311 -11.18 27.86 -3.78
N ALA A 312 -10.48 27.59 -4.88
CA ALA A 312 -9.14 26.99 -4.84
C ALA A 312 -8.09 27.94 -4.21
N TYR A 313 -8.13 29.24 -4.51
CA TYR A 313 -7.26 30.21 -3.84
C TYR A 313 -7.56 30.33 -2.35
N ARG A 314 -8.83 30.39 -1.95
CA ARG A 314 -9.21 30.43 -0.53
C ARG A 314 -8.74 29.18 0.21
N ARG A 315 -8.92 28.00 -0.37
CA ARG A 315 -8.42 26.74 0.20
C ARG A 315 -6.90 26.71 0.33
N THR A 316 -6.17 27.41 -0.54
CA THR A 316 -4.72 27.60 -0.40
C THR A 316 -4.41 28.49 0.83
N LEU A 317 -5.15 29.58 1.01
CA LEU A 317 -4.99 30.51 2.14
C LEU A 317 -5.46 29.94 3.48
N GLU A 318 -6.36 28.95 3.48
CA GLU A 318 -6.69 28.17 4.68
C GLU A 318 -5.50 27.32 5.16
N VAL A 319 -4.63 26.90 4.25
CA VAL A 319 -3.39 26.19 4.59
C VAL A 319 -2.35 27.18 5.08
N ASP A 320 -2.13 28.29 4.37
CA ASP A 320 -1.16 29.31 4.76
C ASP A 320 -1.73 30.72 4.49
N PRO A 321 -2.23 31.39 5.55
CA PRO A 321 -2.81 32.72 5.44
C PRO A 321 -1.81 33.79 5.02
N CYS A 322 -0.51 33.54 5.17
CA CYS A 322 0.57 34.49 4.89
C CYS A 322 1.07 34.44 3.44
N LEU A 323 0.47 33.62 2.57
CA LEU A 323 0.81 33.56 1.13
C LEU A 323 0.32 34.81 0.39
N GLU A 324 1.11 35.87 0.48
CA GLU A 324 0.81 37.18 -0.08
C GLU A 324 0.65 37.17 -1.61
N ASP A 325 1.41 36.32 -2.33
CA ASP A 325 1.25 36.15 -3.77
C ASP A 325 -0.13 35.58 -4.14
N VAL A 326 -0.65 34.64 -3.34
CA VAL A 326 -1.99 34.08 -3.51
C VAL A 326 -3.07 35.12 -3.21
N HIS A 327 -2.87 35.98 -2.21
CA HIS A 327 -3.77 37.11 -1.95
C HIS A 327 -3.84 38.04 -3.15
N ARG A 328 -2.69 38.39 -3.76
CA ARG A 328 -2.66 39.23 -4.98
C ARG A 328 -3.37 38.58 -6.15
N ASP A 329 -3.14 37.29 -6.40
CA ASP A 329 -3.82 36.54 -7.48
C ASP A 329 -5.35 36.60 -7.29
N LEU A 330 -5.83 36.37 -6.07
CA LEU A 330 -7.25 36.42 -5.74
C LEU A 330 -7.83 37.85 -5.82
N MET A 331 -7.08 38.87 -5.38
CA MET A 331 -7.48 40.28 -5.53
C MET A 331 -7.68 40.64 -7.00
N ALA A 332 -6.70 40.29 -7.85
CA ALA A 332 -6.74 40.57 -9.28
C ALA A 332 -7.92 39.86 -9.96
N LEU A 333 -8.15 38.58 -9.63
CA LEU A 333 -9.29 37.78 -10.10
C LEU A 333 -10.62 38.45 -9.76
N LEU A 334 -10.84 38.78 -8.48
CA LEU A 334 -12.08 39.39 -8.03
C LEU A 334 -12.31 40.75 -8.70
N TRP A 335 -11.25 41.54 -8.85
CA TRP A 335 -11.34 42.86 -9.48
C TRP A 335 -11.73 42.78 -10.95
N ARG A 336 -11.08 41.93 -11.76
CA ARG A 336 -11.38 41.80 -13.20
C ARG A 336 -12.80 41.30 -13.47
N HIS A 337 -13.40 40.57 -12.54
CA HIS A 337 -14.79 40.11 -12.62
C HIS A 337 -15.79 41.02 -11.90
N GLY A 338 -15.41 42.27 -11.59
CA GLY A 338 -16.32 43.29 -11.05
C GLY A 338 -16.65 43.15 -9.56
N ARG A 339 -16.07 42.17 -8.86
CA ARG A 339 -16.24 41.94 -7.41
C ARG A 339 -15.35 42.86 -6.58
N ARG A 340 -15.45 44.17 -6.83
CA ARG A 340 -14.56 45.21 -6.26
C ARG A 340 -14.48 45.18 -4.74
N ALA A 341 -15.63 45.10 -4.07
CA ALA A 341 -15.68 45.07 -2.61
C ALA A 341 -15.00 43.81 -2.02
N ASP A 342 -15.07 42.68 -2.71
CA ASP A 342 -14.40 41.44 -2.29
C ASP A 342 -12.88 41.57 -2.46
N ALA A 343 -12.40 42.15 -3.57
CA ALA A 343 -10.98 42.38 -3.80
C ALA A 343 -10.35 43.28 -2.72
N LEU A 344 -11.03 44.36 -2.33
CA LEU A 344 -10.55 45.25 -1.26
C LEU A 344 -10.58 44.57 0.12
N ARG A 345 -11.59 43.73 0.38
CA ARG A 345 -11.63 42.91 1.60
C ARG A 345 -10.50 41.88 1.64
N GLN A 346 -10.14 41.30 0.51
CA GLN A 346 -9.03 40.34 0.43
C GLN A 346 -7.70 40.97 0.84
N TYR A 347 -7.42 42.21 0.41
CA TYR A 347 -6.23 42.94 0.89
C TYR A 347 -6.22 43.10 2.41
N GLN A 348 -7.36 43.45 3.01
CA GLN A 348 -7.46 43.60 4.47
C GLN A 348 -7.23 42.28 5.21
N MET A 349 -7.64 41.15 4.62
CA MET A 349 -7.34 39.81 5.14
C MET A 349 -5.83 39.51 5.05
N CYS A 350 -5.20 39.81 3.92
CA CYS A 350 -3.74 39.67 3.74
C CYS A 350 -2.96 40.47 4.78
N ALA A 351 -3.25 41.77 4.91
CA ALA A 351 -2.57 42.65 5.83
C ALA A 351 -2.71 42.21 7.29
N ARG A 352 -3.90 41.69 7.65
CA ARG A 352 -4.14 41.15 8.98
C ARG A 352 -3.33 39.89 9.25
N ALA A 353 -3.37 38.91 8.33
CA ALA A 353 -2.62 37.66 8.49
C ALA A 353 -1.11 37.90 8.64
N LEU A 354 -0.52 38.72 7.76
CA LEU A 354 0.90 39.08 7.82
C LEU A 354 1.28 39.79 9.12
N HIS A 355 0.41 40.68 9.61
CA HIS A 355 0.64 41.39 10.85
C HIS A 355 0.54 40.46 12.07
N GLU A 356 -0.50 39.62 12.14
CA GLU A 356 -0.77 38.73 13.26
C GLU A 356 0.25 37.59 13.38
N GLU A 357 0.67 37.00 12.26
CA GLU A 357 1.57 35.84 12.28
C GLU A 357 3.06 36.20 12.18
N LEU A 358 3.41 37.26 11.45
CA LEU A 358 4.80 37.61 11.13
C LEU A 358 5.21 39.00 11.63
N GLY A 359 4.28 39.83 12.08
CA GLY A 359 4.57 41.19 12.54
C GLY A 359 5.01 42.14 11.42
N VAL A 360 4.73 41.81 10.16
CA VAL A 360 5.14 42.59 8.98
C VAL A 360 3.94 43.21 8.27
N LEU A 361 4.21 44.23 7.46
CA LEU A 361 3.23 44.81 6.54
C LEU A 361 3.26 44.10 5.18
N PRO A 362 2.19 44.20 4.37
CA PRO A 362 2.22 43.74 2.98
C PRO A 362 3.37 44.37 2.19
N LEU A 363 3.95 43.60 1.27
CA LEU A 363 4.94 44.06 0.31
C LEU A 363 4.42 45.22 -0.55
N GLU A 364 5.36 46.02 -1.09
CA GLU A 364 5.05 47.21 -1.89
C GLU A 364 4.16 46.90 -3.09
N GLU A 365 4.37 45.77 -3.77
CA GLU A 365 3.55 45.39 -4.94
C GLU A 365 2.09 45.12 -4.54
N THR A 366 1.85 44.58 -3.35
CA THR A 366 0.49 44.32 -2.83
C THR A 366 -0.21 45.62 -2.45
N GLN A 367 0.52 46.55 -1.82
CA GLN A 367 0.01 47.88 -1.50
C GLN A 367 -0.32 48.66 -2.78
N ALA A 368 0.57 48.63 -3.78
CA ALA A 368 0.36 49.27 -5.07
C ALA A 368 -0.89 48.73 -5.78
N LEU A 369 -1.09 47.41 -5.77
CA LEU A 369 -2.29 46.77 -6.32
C LEU A 369 -3.57 47.27 -5.61
N TYR A 370 -3.56 47.33 -4.28
CA TYR A 370 -4.69 47.84 -3.50
C TYR A 370 -5.01 49.32 -3.81
N HIS A 371 -3.99 50.17 -3.92
CA HIS A 371 -4.18 51.58 -4.28
C HIS A 371 -4.76 51.75 -5.68
N ALA A 372 -4.27 50.98 -6.65
CA ALA A 372 -4.80 50.98 -8.01
C ALA A 372 -6.28 50.54 -8.09
N MET A 373 -6.72 49.65 -7.20
CA MET A 373 -8.13 49.22 -7.08
C MET A 373 -9.03 50.22 -6.34
N ARG A 374 -8.46 51.25 -5.69
CA ARG A 374 -9.23 52.28 -4.99
C ARG A 374 -9.37 53.58 -5.77
N ALA A 375 -8.44 53.85 -6.68
CA ALA A 375 -8.50 54.94 -7.64
C ALA A 375 -9.61 54.67 -8.66
#